data_AF-A0A557ZPV8-F1
#
_entry.id   AF-A0A557ZPV8-F1
#
_cell.length_a   1.000
_cell.length_b   1.000
_cell.length_c   1.000
_cell.angle_alpha   90.00
_cell.angle_beta   90.00
_cell.angle_gamma   90.00
#
_symmetry.space_group_name_H-M   'P 1'
#
loop_
_entity.id
_entity.type
_entity.pdbx_description
1 polymer ?
#
loop_
_entity_poly.entity_id
_entity_poly.type
_entity_poly.pdbx_seq_one_letter_code
_entity_poly.pdbx_strand_id
1 'polypeptide(L)'
;LGHLGVKLAHALGAEVTVLGRSTAKREDSLCFGADHYVSTAEPGGLQDLASAFDLIVSTAAADVDVEAYLGLLRLDGVLVLAGVGTEPISLHGGLLNQGRRVVTSTKNGSIAQTQEMLDFCAGHGIVAEIEKITAAQTDKALDRLHNGDVRYRFVIDASTFPAQA
;
A
#
# COMPACT_ATOMS: atom_id res chain seq x y z
N LEU A 1 1.48 2.47 4.52
CA LEU A 1 0.69 1.28 4.18
C LEU A 1 1.42 0.40 3.17
N GLY A 2 1.69 0.88 1.95
CA GLY A 2 2.37 0.08 0.90
C GLY A 2 3.65 -0.65 1.33
N HIS A 3 4.60 0.00 2.03
CA HIS A 3 5.86 -0.65 2.41
C HIS A 3 5.68 -1.88 3.33
N LEU A 4 4.73 -1.83 4.28
CA LEU A 4 4.39 -2.99 5.11
C LEU A 4 3.64 -4.04 4.29
N GLY A 5 2.80 -3.62 3.35
CA GLY A 5 2.11 -4.54 2.43
C GLY A 5 3.08 -5.38 1.61
N VAL A 6 4.16 -4.77 1.10
CA VAL A 6 5.23 -5.49 0.38
C VAL A 6 5.91 -6.51 1.29
N LYS A 7 6.37 -6.09 2.48
CA LYS A 7 7.04 -6.98 3.44
C LYS A 7 6.16 -8.17 3.84
N LEU A 8 4.88 -7.91 4.11
CA LEU A 8 3.91 -8.95 4.48
C LEU A 8 3.63 -9.91 3.32
N ALA A 9 3.39 -9.39 2.11
CA ALA A 9 3.12 -10.23 0.94
C ALA A 9 4.32 -11.13 0.60
N HIS A 10 5.54 -10.57 0.66
CA HIS A 10 6.77 -11.34 0.46
C HIS A 10 6.94 -12.43 1.51
N ALA A 11 6.75 -12.11 2.80
CA ALA A 11 6.85 -13.10 3.89
C ALA A 11 5.76 -14.20 3.80
N LEU A 12 4.61 -13.90 3.20
CA LEU A 12 3.56 -14.88 2.89
C LEU A 12 3.85 -15.72 1.63
N GLY A 13 4.97 -15.48 0.95
CA GLY A 13 5.42 -16.26 -0.21
C GLY A 13 4.79 -15.84 -1.55
N ALA A 14 4.22 -14.63 -1.64
CA ALA A 14 3.72 -14.10 -2.90
C ALA A 14 4.86 -13.60 -3.80
N GLU A 15 4.64 -13.65 -5.12
CA GLU A 15 5.40 -12.84 -6.07
C GLU A 15 4.83 -11.41 -6.04
N VAL A 16 5.66 -10.43 -5.70
CA VAL A 16 5.21 -9.07 -5.37
C VAL A 16 5.68 -8.08 -6.42
N THR A 17 4.73 -7.47 -7.12
CA THR A 17 4.98 -6.29 -7.98
C THR A 17 4.48 -5.02 -7.31
N VAL A 18 5.35 -4.02 -7.20
CA VAL A 18 4.97 -2.67 -6.75
C VAL A 18 4.65 -1.79 -7.95
N LEU A 19 3.43 -1.24 -7.97
CA LEU A 19 2.99 -0.23 -8.93
C LEU A 19 3.10 1.15 -8.26
N GLY A 20 4.07 1.96 -8.71
CA GLY A 20 4.36 3.27 -8.11
C GLY A 20 4.28 4.42 -9.12
N ARG A 21 3.91 5.63 -8.69
CA ARG A 21 3.79 6.80 -9.59
C ARG A 21 5.12 7.31 -10.17
N SER A 22 6.25 6.94 -9.57
CA SER A 22 7.58 7.34 -10.02
C SER A 22 8.59 6.25 -9.67
N THR A 23 9.85 6.40 -10.07
CA THR A 23 10.91 5.43 -9.75
C THR A 23 11.55 5.64 -8.38
N ALA A 24 11.16 6.70 -7.65
CA ALA A 24 11.85 7.11 -6.42
C ALA A 24 11.91 6.03 -5.34
N LYS A 25 10.93 5.13 -5.27
CA LYS A 25 10.82 4.08 -4.24
C LYS A 25 11.21 2.69 -4.75
N ARG A 26 11.83 2.60 -5.95
CA ARG A 26 12.16 1.32 -6.58
C ARG A 26 13.09 0.48 -5.72
N GLU A 27 14.25 1.03 -5.34
CA GLU A 27 15.26 0.32 -4.56
C GLU A 27 14.73 -0.14 -3.21
N ASP A 28 14.07 0.74 -2.45
CA ASP A 28 13.41 0.38 -1.19
C ASP A 28 12.39 -0.74 -1.37
N SER A 29 11.60 -0.71 -2.46
CA SER A 29 10.59 -1.74 -2.71
C SER A 29 11.22 -3.11 -2.93
N LEU A 30 12.31 -3.18 -3.70
CA LEU A 30 13.07 -4.41 -3.91
C LEU A 30 13.71 -4.88 -2.59
N CYS A 31 14.26 -3.96 -1.79
CA CYS A 31 14.81 -4.25 -0.47
C CYS A 31 13.76 -4.83 0.49
N PHE A 32 12.49 -4.40 0.37
CA PHE A 32 11.38 -4.92 1.16
C PHE A 32 10.85 -6.29 0.69
N GLY A 33 11.38 -6.83 -0.41
CA GLY A 33 10.99 -8.13 -0.94
C GLY A 33 10.06 -8.07 -2.15
N ALA A 34 9.91 -6.92 -2.81
CA ALA A 34 9.26 -6.89 -4.12
C ALA A 34 10.15 -7.58 -5.16
N ASP A 35 9.56 -8.46 -5.97
CA ASP A 35 10.21 -9.09 -7.12
C ASP A 35 10.29 -8.10 -8.29
N HIS A 36 9.25 -7.29 -8.47
CA HIS A 36 9.14 -6.35 -9.59
C HIS A 36 8.72 -4.95 -9.12
N TYR A 37 9.12 -3.95 -9.91
CA TYR A 37 8.67 -2.58 -9.74
C TYR A 37 8.35 -1.95 -11.09
N VAL A 38 7.16 -1.38 -11.19
CA VAL A 38 6.64 -0.73 -12.38
C VAL A 38 6.22 0.70 -12.06
N SER A 39 6.71 1.64 -12.85
CA SER A 39 6.31 3.04 -12.78
C SER A 39 5.02 3.26 -13.57
N THR A 40 3.94 3.69 -12.92
CA THR A 40 2.65 3.96 -13.58
C THR A 40 2.66 5.28 -14.36
N ALA A 41 3.71 6.09 -14.22
CA ALA A 41 3.89 7.30 -15.03
C ALA A 41 4.59 7.01 -16.37
N GLU A 42 5.19 5.83 -16.54
CA GLU A 42 5.83 5.46 -17.80
C GLU A 42 4.77 5.03 -18.82
N PRO A 43 4.77 5.61 -20.04
CA PRO A 43 3.86 5.20 -21.10
C PRO A 43 3.98 3.70 -21.36
N GLY A 44 2.85 2.99 -21.31
CA GLY A 44 2.81 1.55 -21.56
C GLY A 44 3.24 0.67 -20.39
N GLY A 45 3.66 1.22 -19.24
CA GLY A 45 4.15 0.43 -18.10
C GLY A 45 3.16 -0.61 -17.55
N LEU A 46 1.86 -0.43 -17.80
CA LEU A 46 0.81 -1.37 -17.40
C LEU A 46 0.37 -2.34 -18.52
N GLN A 47 0.77 -2.11 -19.77
CA GLN A 47 0.26 -2.90 -20.91
C GLN A 47 0.69 -4.37 -20.83
N ASP A 48 1.95 -4.61 -20.43
CA ASP A 48 2.50 -5.96 -20.28
C ASP A 48 1.97 -6.70 -19.04
N LEU A 49 1.19 -6.01 -18.19
CA LEU A 49 0.62 -6.56 -16.96
C LEU A 49 -0.85 -6.94 -17.09
N ALA A 50 -1.40 -6.97 -18.30
CA ALA A 50 -2.78 -7.35 -18.54
C ALA A 50 -3.05 -8.77 -17.98
N SER A 51 -4.04 -8.89 -17.10
CA SER A 51 -4.42 -10.16 -16.44
C SER A 51 -3.28 -10.89 -15.72
N ALA A 52 -2.31 -10.16 -15.16
CA ALA A 52 -1.14 -10.72 -14.46
C ALA A 52 -1.39 -11.04 -12.98
N PHE A 53 -2.32 -10.34 -12.30
CA PHE A 53 -2.41 -10.38 -10.83
C PHE A 53 -3.64 -11.13 -10.31
N ASP A 54 -3.47 -11.94 -9.25
CA ASP A 54 -4.57 -12.45 -8.41
C ASP A 54 -5.22 -11.35 -7.57
N LEU A 55 -4.37 -10.48 -7.03
CA LEU A 55 -4.72 -9.57 -5.97
C LEU A 55 -3.94 -8.26 -6.18
N ILE A 56 -4.67 -7.17 -6.19
CA ILE A 56 -4.10 -5.83 -6.16
C ILE A 56 -4.61 -5.15 -4.89
N VAL A 57 -3.68 -4.71 -4.03
CA VAL A 57 -4.01 -3.91 -2.85
C VAL A 57 -3.62 -2.46 -3.12
N SER A 58 -4.59 -1.63 -3.48
CA SER A 58 -4.39 -0.20 -3.67
C SER A 58 -4.24 0.48 -2.31
N THR A 59 -3.05 1.03 -2.06
CA THR A 59 -2.73 1.78 -0.83
C THR A 59 -2.60 3.28 -1.07
N ALA A 60 -3.01 3.75 -2.25
CA ALA A 60 -2.95 5.15 -2.63
C ALA A 60 -4.03 5.95 -1.89
N ALA A 61 -3.65 7.07 -1.29
CA ALA A 61 -4.59 8.05 -0.71
C ALA A 61 -5.07 9.07 -1.75
N ALA A 62 -5.03 8.71 -3.03
CA ALA A 62 -5.43 9.53 -4.16
C ALA A 62 -6.42 8.72 -5.01
N ASP A 63 -7.18 9.42 -5.85
CA ASP A 63 -8.09 8.75 -6.78
C ASP A 63 -7.31 7.84 -7.73
N VAL A 64 -7.84 6.63 -7.92
CA VAL A 64 -7.23 5.60 -8.76
C VAL A 64 -8.19 5.25 -9.90
N ASP A 65 -7.63 5.04 -11.08
CA ASP A 65 -8.37 4.49 -12.22
C ASP A 65 -8.66 3.01 -11.98
N VAL A 66 -9.78 2.75 -11.31
CA VAL A 66 -10.22 1.39 -10.95
C VAL A 66 -10.31 0.48 -12.17
N GLU A 67 -10.72 0.99 -13.32
CA GLU A 67 -10.88 0.19 -14.54
C GLU A 67 -9.53 -0.26 -15.09
N ALA A 68 -8.55 0.64 -15.11
CA ALA A 68 -7.19 0.30 -15.51
C ALA A 68 -6.62 -0.83 -14.64
N TYR A 69 -6.79 -0.75 -13.31
CA TYR A 69 -6.31 -1.80 -12.39
C TYR A 69 -7.12 -3.09 -12.49
N LEU A 70 -8.44 -3.03 -12.74
CA LEU A 70 -9.24 -4.21 -13.04
C LEU A 70 -8.71 -4.94 -14.27
N GLY A 71 -8.26 -4.23 -15.30
CA GLY A 71 -7.64 -4.82 -16.50
C GLY A 71 -6.38 -5.66 -16.22
N LEU A 72 -5.69 -5.38 -15.12
CA LEU A 72 -4.48 -6.10 -14.70
C LEU A 72 -4.79 -7.39 -13.93
N LEU A 73 -6.03 -7.55 -13.47
CA LEU A 73 -6.45 -8.74 -12.73
C LEU A 73 -6.80 -9.89 -13.68
N ARG A 74 -6.32 -11.09 -13.34
CA ARG A 74 -6.73 -12.32 -14.01
C ARG A 74 -8.19 -12.68 -13.70
N LEU A 75 -8.66 -13.79 -14.27
CA LEU A 75 -9.95 -14.39 -13.90
C LEU A 75 -10.00 -14.61 -12.38
N ASP A 76 -11.10 -14.21 -11.73
CA ASP A 76 -11.33 -14.23 -10.27
C ASP A 76 -10.44 -13.28 -9.46
N GLY A 77 -9.70 -12.38 -10.12
CA GLY A 77 -8.82 -11.46 -9.41
C GLY A 77 -9.58 -10.45 -8.56
N VAL A 78 -8.92 -9.97 -7.50
CA VAL A 78 -9.48 -9.07 -6.50
C VAL A 78 -8.72 -7.74 -6.45
N LEU A 79 -9.43 -6.63 -6.57
CA LEU A 79 -8.94 -5.29 -6.26
C LEU A 79 -9.42 -4.88 -4.87
N VAL A 80 -8.49 -4.68 -3.94
CA VAL A 80 -8.75 -4.17 -2.59
C VAL A 80 -8.36 -2.70 -2.53
N LEU A 81 -9.33 -1.85 -2.22
CA LEU A 81 -9.13 -0.42 -1.99
C LEU A 81 -8.89 -0.18 -0.49
N ALA A 82 -7.62 -0.16 -0.08
CA ALA A 82 -7.22 0.10 1.31
C ALA A 82 -6.86 1.57 1.55
N GLY A 83 -6.45 2.27 0.49
CA GLY A 83 -6.44 3.73 0.43
C GLY A 83 -7.74 4.25 -0.17
N VAL A 84 -8.14 5.46 0.23
CA VAL A 84 -9.41 6.08 -0.18
C VAL A 84 -9.09 7.44 -0.79
N GLY A 85 -9.51 7.65 -2.03
CA GLY A 85 -9.51 8.94 -2.71
C GLY A 85 -10.69 9.82 -2.27
N THR A 86 -10.91 10.93 -2.97
CA THR A 86 -12.02 11.84 -2.68
C THR A 86 -13.19 11.69 -3.64
N GLU A 87 -12.93 11.17 -4.84
CA GLU A 87 -13.93 11.06 -5.89
C GLU A 87 -14.71 9.74 -5.80
N PRO A 88 -15.99 9.72 -6.27
CA PRO A 88 -16.75 8.49 -6.41
C PRO A 88 -16.06 7.50 -7.36
N ILE A 89 -16.11 6.22 -6.99
CA ILE A 89 -15.64 5.14 -7.86
C ILE A 89 -16.68 4.89 -8.95
N SER A 90 -16.29 5.08 -10.21
CA SER A 90 -17.08 4.71 -11.39
C SER A 90 -16.44 3.51 -12.08
N LEU A 91 -17.25 2.53 -12.51
CA LEU A 91 -16.79 1.41 -13.30
C LEU A 91 -17.87 0.80 -14.20
N HIS A 92 -17.47 0.28 -15.35
CA HIS A 92 -18.29 -0.48 -16.26
C HIS A 92 -18.45 -1.91 -15.73
N GLY A 93 -19.70 -2.31 -15.41
CA GLY A 93 -19.99 -3.66 -14.89
C GLY A 93 -19.53 -4.80 -15.81
N GLY A 94 -19.36 -4.53 -17.11
CA GLY A 94 -18.77 -5.49 -18.06
C GLY A 94 -17.37 -5.96 -17.66
N LEU A 95 -16.54 -5.10 -17.06
CA LEU A 95 -15.20 -5.45 -16.60
C LEU A 95 -15.22 -6.45 -15.44
N LEU A 96 -16.22 -6.36 -14.57
CA LEU A 96 -16.44 -7.35 -13.50
C LEU A 96 -16.98 -8.65 -14.08
N ASN A 97 -17.97 -8.57 -14.97
CA ASN A 97 -18.64 -9.72 -15.57
C ASN A 97 -17.67 -10.59 -16.41
N GLN A 98 -16.81 -9.98 -17.23
CA GLN A 98 -15.89 -10.71 -18.12
C GLN A 98 -14.81 -11.49 -17.38
N GLY A 99 -14.30 -10.94 -16.27
CA GLY A 99 -13.21 -11.54 -15.50
C GLY A 99 -13.64 -12.14 -14.16
N ARG A 100 -14.94 -12.16 -13.84
CA ARG A 100 -15.48 -12.47 -12.49
C ARG A 100 -14.71 -11.75 -11.38
N ARG A 101 -14.30 -10.51 -11.66
CA ARG A 101 -13.41 -9.75 -10.79
C ARG A 101 -14.18 -9.18 -9.61
N VAL A 102 -13.49 -9.00 -8.51
CA VAL A 102 -14.05 -8.43 -7.28
C VAL A 102 -13.40 -7.08 -7.01
N VAL A 103 -14.22 -6.09 -6.66
CA VAL A 103 -13.76 -4.84 -6.05
C VAL A 103 -14.27 -4.83 -4.61
N THR A 104 -13.35 -4.65 -3.65
CA THR A 104 -13.67 -4.61 -2.23
C THR A 104 -12.81 -3.58 -1.50
N SER A 105 -13.11 -3.33 -0.24
CA SER A 105 -12.38 -2.39 0.61
C SER A 105 -12.31 -2.91 2.04
N THR A 106 -11.27 -2.48 2.77
CA THR A 106 -11.10 -2.75 4.19
C THR A 106 -10.36 -1.59 4.85
N LYS A 107 -10.63 -1.35 6.13
CA LYS A 107 -9.97 -0.31 6.93
C LYS A 107 -9.09 -0.90 8.02
N ASN A 108 -9.67 -1.71 8.89
CA ASN A 108 -9.00 -2.32 10.03
C ASN A 108 -9.46 -3.77 10.19
N GLY A 109 -8.60 -4.61 10.78
CA GLY A 109 -8.96 -5.94 11.26
C GLY A 109 -9.57 -5.92 12.66
N SER A 110 -10.08 -7.07 13.10
CA SER A 110 -10.48 -7.30 14.48
C SER A 110 -9.26 -7.33 15.42
N ILE A 111 -9.51 -7.31 16.74
CA ILE A 111 -8.44 -7.44 17.74
C ILE A 111 -7.68 -8.77 17.57
N ALA A 112 -8.41 -9.87 17.32
CA ALA A 112 -7.79 -11.18 17.08
C ALA A 112 -6.89 -11.17 15.83
N GLN A 113 -7.38 -10.63 14.71
CA GLN A 113 -6.59 -10.50 13.48
C GLN A 113 -5.36 -9.58 13.68
N THR A 114 -5.50 -8.55 14.51
CA THR A 114 -4.37 -7.67 14.85
C THR A 114 -3.31 -8.43 15.64
N GLN A 115 -3.70 -9.27 16.60
CA GLN A 115 -2.76 -10.10 17.35
C GLN A 115 -2.05 -11.10 16.43
N GLU A 116 -2.79 -11.80 15.58
CA GLU A 116 -2.22 -12.73 14.58
C GLU A 116 -1.20 -12.02 13.67
N MET A 117 -1.52 -10.81 13.21
CA MET A 117 -0.61 -10.01 12.40
C MET A 117 0.66 -9.61 13.18
N LEU A 118 0.54 -9.21 14.44
CA LEU A 118 1.68 -8.86 15.29
C LEU A 118 2.59 -10.07 15.55
N ASP A 119 2.00 -11.23 15.86
CA ASP A 119 2.73 -12.47 16.08
C ASP A 119 3.46 -12.92 14.81
N PHE A 120 2.79 -12.82 13.65
CA PHE A 120 3.40 -13.08 12.35
C PHE A 120 4.58 -12.13 12.08
N CYS A 121 4.39 -10.83 12.32
CA CYS A 121 5.45 -9.84 12.14
C CYS A 121 6.65 -10.11 13.06
N ALA A 122 6.40 -10.46 14.32
CA ALA A 122 7.45 -10.80 15.27
C ALA A 122 8.22 -12.06 14.83
N GLY A 123 7.53 -13.08 14.33
CA GLY A 123 8.15 -14.32 13.82
C GLY A 123 9.01 -14.14 12.56
N HIS A 124 8.71 -13.13 11.74
CA HIS A 124 9.41 -12.85 10.48
C HIS A 124 10.31 -11.61 10.52
N GLY A 125 10.44 -10.95 11.68
CA GLY A 125 11.24 -9.72 11.80
C GLY A 125 10.68 -8.53 10.99
N ILE A 126 9.37 -8.50 10.75
CA ILE A 126 8.73 -7.44 9.97
C ILE A 126 8.51 -6.22 10.86
N VAL A 127 9.22 -5.15 10.55
CA VAL A 127 9.06 -3.83 11.19
C VAL A 127 8.79 -2.75 10.15
N ALA A 128 8.17 -1.66 10.59
CA ALA A 128 7.98 -0.48 9.77
C ALA A 128 9.29 0.30 9.63
N GLU A 129 9.49 0.92 8.48
CA GLU A 129 10.56 1.92 8.31
C GLU A 129 10.08 3.25 8.88
N ILE A 130 10.73 3.70 9.95
CA ILE A 130 10.28 4.85 10.73
C ILE A 130 11.28 6.00 10.72
N GLU A 131 10.75 7.20 10.80
CA GLU A 131 11.49 8.41 11.16
C GLU A 131 10.99 8.86 12.54
N LYS A 132 11.85 8.71 13.55
CA LYS A 132 11.49 9.07 14.93
C LYS A 132 11.55 10.59 15.08
N ILE A 133 10.51 11.17 15.68
CA ILE A 133 10.40 12.61 15.93
C ILE A 133 10.10 12.87 17.41
N THR A 134 10.43 14.06 17.88
CA THR A 134 9.98 14.56 19.18
C THR A 134 8.57 15.14 19.08
N ALA A 135 7.89 15.28 20.22
CA ALA A 135 6.57 15.91 20.30
C ALA A 135 6.55 17.33 19.73
N ALA A 136 7.62 18.10 19.94
CA ALA A 136 7.76 19.47 19.44
C ALA A 136 7.90 19.56 17.91
N GLN A 137 8.21 18.45 17.24
CA GLN A 137 8.38 18.41 15.78
C GLN A 137 7.09 18.02 15.04
N THR A 138 5.98 17.82 15.74
CA THR A 138 4.73 17.29 15.17
C THR A 138 4.21 18.14 14.01
N ASP A 139 4.18 19.47 14.13
CA ASP A 139 3.67 20.35 13.06
C ASP A 139 4.51 20.23 11.79
N LYS A 140 5.84 20.30 11.93
CA LYS A 140 6.78 20.11 10.80
C LYS A 140 6.63 18.72 10.18
N ALA A 141 6.44 17.67 10.99
CA ALA A 141 6.25 16.32 10.50
C ALA A 141 4.92 16.18 9.74
N LEU A 142 3.88 16.89 10.16
CA LEU A 142 2.59 16.93 9.46
C LEU A 142 2.72 17.61 8.09
N ASP A 143 3.42 18.75 8.01
CA ASP A 143 3.70 19.44 6.74
C ASP A 143 4.48 18.54 5.77
N ARG A 144 5.51 17.85 6.28
CA ARG A 144 6.28 16.88 5.49
C ARG A 144 5.42 15.71 5.02
N LEU A 145 4.56 15.19 5.89
CA LEU A 145 3.62 14.11 5.55
C LEU A 145 2.68 14.53 4.42
N HIS A 146 2.10 15.74 4.47
CA HIS A 146 1.25 16.28 3.40
C HIS A 146 1.99 16.39 2.06
N ASN A 147 3.27 16.77 2.10
CA ASN A 147 4.12 16.87 0.90
C ASN A 147 4.69 15.52 0.44
N GLY A 148 4.35 14.41 1.13
CA GLY A 148 4.90 13.08 0.84
C GLY A 148 6.38 12.92 1.18
N ASP A 149 6.96 13.86 1.94
CA ASP A 149 8.34 13.86 2.41
C ASP A 149 8.48 13.00 3.68
N VAL A 150 8.27 11.70 3.51
CA VAL A 150 8.51 10.70 4.55
C VAL A 150 8.87 9.35 3.93
N ARG A 151 9.85 8.67 4.53
CA ARG A 151 10.23 7.29 4.23
C ARG A 151 10.34 6.49 5.53
N TYR A 152 9.29 5.85 6.03
CA TYR A 152 7.92 5.75 5.49
C TYR A 152 6.83 6.09 6.51
N ARG A 153 7.18 6.20 7.80
CA ARG A 153 6.25 6.52 8.87
C ARG A 153 6.92 7.38 9.93
N PHE A 154 6.30 8.49 10.31
CA PHE A 154 6.72 9.20 11.52
C PHE A 154 6.26 8.45 12.76
N VAL A 155 7.13 8.35 13.76
CA VAL A 155 6.81 7.84 15.09
C VAL A 155 7.24 8.87 16.12
N ILE A 156 6.29 9.35 16.92
CA ILE A 156 6.60 10.31 17.98
C ILE A 156 7.17 9.56 19.18
N ASP A 157 8.32 10.01 19.67
CA ASP A 157 8.90 9.51 20.91
C ASP A 157 8.09 10.03 22.10
N ALA A 158 7.28 9.14 22.69
CA ALA A 158 6.41 9.47 23.81
C ALA A 158 7.17 9.99 25.05
N SER A 159 8.46 9.71 25.19
CA SER A 159 9.29 10.27 26.28
C SER A 159 9.46 11.79 26.17
N THR A 160 9.17 12.36 25.01
CA THR A 160 9.26 13.81 24.75
C THR A 160 7.93 14.53 24.88
N PHE A 161 6.86 13.82 25.25
CA PHE A 161 5.58 14.45 25.54
C PHE A 161 5.72 15.42 26.73
N PRO A 162 5.09 16.59 26.66
CA PRO A 162 5.05 17.49 27.80
C PRO A 162 4.42 16.77 28.99
N ALA A 163 4.97 17.00 30.19
CA ALA A 163 4.37 16.49 31.41
C ALA A 163 2.90 16.92 31.47
N GLN A 164 2.01 16.00 31.83
CA GLN A 164 0.60 16.32 32.06
C GLN A 164 0.53 17.42 33.13
N ALA A 165 -0.09 18.54 32.77
CA ALA A 165 -0.40 19.63 33.69
C ALA A 165 -1.58 19.26 34.61
#